data_AF-A0A8H5YM93-F1
#
_entry.id   AF-A0A8H5YM93-F1
#
_cell.length_a   1.000
_cell.length_b   1.000
_cell.length_c   1.000
_cell.angle_alpha   90.00
_cell.angle_beta   90.00
_cell.angle_gamma   90.00
#
_symmetry.space_group_name_H-M   'P 1'
#
loop_
_entity.id
_entity.type
_entity.pdbx_description
1 polymer ?
#
loop_
_entity_poly.entity_id
_entity_poly.type
_entity_poly.pdbx_seq_one_letter_code
_entity_poly.pdbx_strand_id
1 'polypeptide(L)'
;MANQFSFRDASLSFNDAQFIANAMDSTIPHLVAAGNAGQWELSPFLFCRTGTGDRERIFIAEVEDDQADSESTANGNLSRRVDDNGKPFLSVGFVKIVEEQFVSYLKETESLKAQVEPALKKGKFVFLQYLVTDHRVGDRRRGAGAALLQKVKDYTLERGWKTIWLDCWDGGNGQLVQYYVDQGFDIMGSFRDEGDDDGSSWNGKLFRMGLR
;
A
#
# COMPACT_ATOMS: atom_id res chain seq x y z
N MET A 1 21.07 9.60 -5.03
CA MET A 1 20.53 10.51 -3.99
C MET A 1 19.19 9.95 -3.55
N ALA A 2 18.89 9.90 -2.25
CA ALA A 2 17.58 9.47 -1.79
C ALA A 2 16.56 10.58 -2.10
N ASN A 3 15.43 10.24 -2.71
CA ASN A 3 14.38 11.23 -2.97
C ASN A 3 13.77 11.66 -1.64
N GLN A 4 13.57 12.97 -1.46
CA GLN A 4 12.83 13.49 -0.33
C GLN A 4 11.34 13.33 -0.61
N PHE A 5 10.65 12.51 0.19
CA PHE A 5 9.23 12.26 0.03
C PHE A 5 8.40 13.19 0.92
N SER A 6 7.33 13.75 0.34
CA SER A 6 6.24 14.42 1.04
C SER A 6 5.05 13.47 1.14
N PHE A 7 4.25 13.60 2.20
CA PHE A 7 3.07 12.76 2.42
C PHE A 7 1.83 13.60 2.67
N ARG A 8 0.71 13.13 2.16
CA ARG A 8 -0.62 13.71 2.43
C ARG A 8 -1.70 12.64 2.38
N ASP A 9 -2.86 12.95 2.93
CA ASP A 9 -4.07 12.16 2.68
C ASP A 9 -4.49 12.27 1.21
N ALA A 10 -5.07 11.20 0.69
CA ALA A 10 -5.74 11.21 -0.60
C ALA A 10 -6.92 12.19 -0.59
N SER A 11 -7.21 12.80 -1.73
CA SER A 11 -8.26 13.78 -1.91
C SER A 11 -8.91 13.66 -3.28
N LEU A 12 -10.22 13.82 -3.32
CA LEU A 12 -10.98 13.92 -4.57
C LEU A 12 -10.59 15.17 -5.36
N SER A 13 -10.21 16.26 -4.69
CA SER A 13 -9.83 17.53 -5.32
C SER A 13 -8.57 17.41 -6.18
N PHE A 14 -7.71 16.44 -5.91
CA PHE A 14 -6.47 16.19 -6.66
C PHE A 14 -6.58 15.01 -7.62
N ASN A 15 -7.80 14.51 -7.87
CA ASN A 15 -8.06 13.36 -8.73
C ASN A 15 -7.25 12.11 -8.34
N ASP A 16 -7.06 11.89 -7.03
CA ASP A 16 -6.24 10.77 -6.55
C ASP A 16 -6.85 9.41 -6.84
N ALA A 17 -8.16 9.33 -7.06
CA ALA A 17 -8.81 8.10 -7.51
C ALA A 17 -8.20 7.59 -8.82
N GLN A 18 -8.03 8.50 -9.79
CA GLN A 18 -7.40 8.17 -11.08
C GLN A 18 -5.91 7.88 -10.91
N PHE A 19 -5.22 8.61 -10.03
CA PHE A 19 -3.82 8.30 -9.69
C PHE A 19 -3.68 6.87 -9.17
N ILE A 20 -4.49 6.49 -8.18
CA ILE A 20 -4.46 5.17 -7.55
C ILE A 20 -4.70 4.09 -8.58
N ALA A 21 -5.76 4.20 -9.39
CA ALA A 21 -6.07 3.25 -10.46
C ALA A 21 -4.88 3.09 -11.42
N ASN A 22 -4.34 4.21 -11.92
CA ASN A 22 -3.22 4.16 -12.85
C ASN A 22 -1.92 3.62 -12.20
N ALA A 23 -1.69 3.91 -10.92
CA ALA A 23 -0.54 3.38 -10.18
C ALA A 23 -0.67 1.87 -9.98
N MET A 24 -1.87 1.35 -9.67
CA MET A 24 -2.15 -0.09 -9.64
C MET A 24 -1.85 -0.71 -11.01
N ASP A 25 -2.43 -0.19 -12.09
CA ASP A 25 -2.26 -0.70 -13.46
C ASP A 25 -0.79 -0.74 -13.88
N SER A 26 -0.02 0.26 -13.45
CA SER A 26 1.42 0.32 -13.73
C SER A 26 2.21 -0.85 -13.13
N THR A 27 1.70 -1.48 -12.07
CA THR A 27 2.39 -2.62 -11.42
C THR A 27 2.15 -3.94 -12.14
N ILE A 28 1.02 -4.11 -12.84
CA ILE A 28 0.58 -5.39 -13.41
C ILE A 28 1.67 -6.03 -14.30
N PRO A 29 2.31 -5.32 -15.26
CA PRO A 29 3.34 -5.92 -16.10
C PRO A 29 4.55 -6.41 -15.29
N HIS A 30 4.91 -5.70 -14.22
CA HIS A 30 6.03 -6.05 -13.36
C HIS A 30 5.73 -7.26 -12.48
N LEU A 31 4.50 -7.38 -12.01
CA LEU A 31 4.05 -8.52 -11.22
C LEU A 31 3.98 -9.79 -12.06
N VAL A 32 3.44 -9.70 -13.28
CA VAL A 32 3.46 -10.81 -14.25
C VAL A 32 4.89 -11.25 -14.52
N ALA A 33 5.80 -10.31 -14.79
CA ALA A 33 7.21 -10.62 -15.03
C ALA A 33 7.91 -11.26 -13.83
N ALA A 34 7.51 -10.93 -12.60
CA ALA A 34 8.06 -11.47 -11.36
C ALA A 34 7.39 -12.77 -10.88
N GLY A 35 6.39 -13.29 -11.61
CA GLY A 35 5.62 -14.46 -11.19
C GLY A 35 4.62 -14.19 -10.06
N ASN A 36 4.25 -12.91 -9.85
CA ASN A 36 3.33 -12.44 -8.83
C ASN A 36 1.96 -12.03 -9.39
N ALA A 37 1.58 -12.55 -10.56
CA ALA A 37 0.32 -12.20 -11.22
C ALA A 37 -0.92 -12.48 -10.35
N GLY A 38 -0.88 -13.51 -9.49
CA GLY A 38 -1.98 -13.86 -8.58
C GLY A 38 -2.13 -12.96 -7.36
N GLN A 39 -1.31 -11.92 -7.19
CA GLN A 39 -1.41 -10.98 -6.07
C GLN A 39 -2.64 -10.05 -6.18
N TRP A 40 -3.22 -9.90 -7.38
CA TRP A 40 -4.30 -8.97 -7.64
C TRP A 40 -5.50 -9.69 -8.26
N GLU A 41 -6.67 -9.51 -7.67
CA GLU A 41 -7.91 -9.76 -8.39
C GLU A 41 -8.06 -8.67 -9.47
N LEU A 42 -8.38 -9.05 -10.70
CA LEU A 42 -8.56 -8.12 -11.84
C LEU A 42 -9.86 -7.29 -11.75
N SER A 43 -10.41 -7.09 -10.56
CA SER A 43 -11.68 -6.40 -10.33
C SER A 43 -11.50 -4.88 -10.12
N PRO A 44 -12.41 -4.03 -10.65
CA PRO A 44 -12.31 -2.57 -10.47
C PRO A 44 -12.48 -2.17 -8.99
N PHE A 45 -11.52 -1.42 -8.46
CA PHE A 45 -11.57 -0.89 -7.11
C PHE A 45 -12.64 0.20 -6.95
N LEU A 46 -13.59 0.02 -6.02
CA LEU A 46 -14.48 1.09 -5.58
C LEU A 46 -13.74 2.01 -4.59
N PHE A 47 -13.70 3.30 -4.92
CA PHE A 47 -13.00 4.34 -4.17
C PHE A 47 -13.68 4.65 -2.81
N CYS A 48 -12.88 4.78 -1.75
CA CYS A 48 -13.34 5.23 -0.43
C CYS A 48 -12.93 6.69 -0.19
N ARG A 49 -13.86 7.52 0.30
CA ARG A 49 -13.57 8.85 0.83
C ARG A 49 -12.65 8.71 2.05
N THR A 50 -11.64 9.57 2.16
CA THR A 50 -10.78 9.66 3.35
C THR A 50 -11.09 10.98 4.08
N GLY A 51 -11.56 10.88 5.32
CA GLY A 51 -11.83 12.00 6.22
C GLY A 51 -11.48 11.70 7.69
N THR A 52 -11.48 12.73 8.52
CA THR A 52 -11.31 12.60 9.98
C THR A 52 -12.44 11.78 10.60
N GLY A 53 -12.12 10.55 11.04
CA GLY A 53 -13.06 9.62 11.67
C GLY A 53 -13.26 8.32 10.91
N ASP A 54 -12.75 8.22 9.68
CA ASP A 54 -12.85 7.01 8.88
C ASP A 54 -11.87 5.94 9.36
N ARG A 55 -12.34 4.70 9.40
CA ARG A 55 -11.53 3.51 9.70
C ARG A 55 -10.58 3.15 8.55
N GLU A 56 -10.71 3.80 7.40
CA GLU A 56 -9.83 3.60 6.25
C GLU A 56 -9.12 4.91 5.90
N ARG A 57 -7.84 4.83 5.56
CA ARG A 57 -7.05 5.98 5.11
C ARG A 57 -6.11 5.61 3.99
N ILE A 58 -5.86 6.58 3.12
CA ILE A 58 -4.92 6.45 2.02
C ILE A 58 -3.94 7.60 2.12
N PHE A 59 -2.65 7.28 2.24
CA PHE A 59 -1.58 8.28 2.14
C PHE A 59 -0.95 8.21 0.77
N ILE A 60 -0.75 9.38 0.16
CA ILE A 60 -0.03 9.54 -1.10
C ILE A 60 1.39 10.01 -0.79
N ALA A 61 2.38 9.32 -1.35
CA ALA A 61 3.76 9.77 -1.36
C ALA A 61 4.02 10.60 -2.63
N GLU A 62 4.68 11.74 -2.45
CA GLU A 62 4.98 12.69 -3.50
C GLU A 62 6.44 13.12 -3.45
N VAL A 63 6.98 13.52 -4.59
CA VAL A 63 8.28 14.18 -4.71
C VAL A 63 8.10 15.55 -5.32
N GLU A 64 8.94 16.51 -4.95
CA GLU A 64 8.99 17.79 -5.64
C GLU A 64 9.33 17.58 -7.13
N ASP A 65 8.60 18.27 -8.00
CA ASP A 65 8.77 18.16 -9.44
C ASP A 65 9.37 19.45 -10.02
N ASP A 66 10.70 19.56 -9.98
CA ASP A 66 11.46 20.72 -10.51
C ASP A 66 11.40 20.87 -12.04
N GLN A 67 10.49 20.18 -12.73
CA GLN A 67 10.37 20.21 -14.18
C GLN A 67 9.83 21.57 -14.66
N ALA A 68 10.74 22.53 -14.82
CA ALA A 68 10.59 23.69 -15.70
C ALA A 68 10.88 23.37 -17.19
N ASP A 69 11.44 22.20 -17.51
CA ASP A 69 11.78 21.83 -18.89
C ASP A 69 11.80 20.32 -19.06
N SER A 70 10.81 19.78 -19.77
CA SER A 70 10.99 18.73 -20.78
C SER A 70 9.69 18.56 -21.53
N GLU A 71 9.67 19.14 -22.74
CA GLU A 71 8.81 18.76 -23.86
C GLU A 71 9.05 17.29 -24.26
N SER A 72 8.84 16.34 -23.36
CA SER A 72 8.65 14.93 -23.71
C SER A 72 7.15 14.65 -23.57
N THR A 73 6.47 14.74 -24.70
CA THR A 73 5.06 14.40 -24.94
C THR A 73 4.73 12.91 -24.69
N ALA A 74 5.51 12.20 -23.87
CA ALA A 74 5.24 10.83 -23.41
C ALA A 74 4.64 10.75 -22.00
N ASN A 75 4.67 11.84 -21.21
CA ASN A 75 4.34 11.84 -19.77
C ASN A 75 3.02 12.54 -19.39
N GLY A 76 2.06 12.61 -20.32
CA GLY A 76 0.78 13.31 -20.15
C GLY A 76 -0.16 12.73 -19.07
N ASN A 77 0.10 11.51 -18.57
CA ASN A 77 -0.79 10.81 -17.63
C ASN A 77 -0.23 10.69 -16.19
N LEU A 78 0.86 11.39 -15.87
CA LEU A 78 1.41 11.39 -14.50
C LEU A 78 0.64 12.37 -13.61
N SER A 79 0.30 11.92 -12.40
CA SER A 79 -0.49 12.70 -11.46
C SER A 79 0.37 13.75 -10.77
N ARG A 80 0.17 15.01 -11.18
CA ARG A 80 0.84 16.18 -10.62
C ARG A 80 -0.16 17.09 -9.95
N ARG A 81 0.31 17.78 -8.91
CA ARG A 81 -0.44 18.87 -8.28
C ARG A 81 0.52 20.00 -7.92
N VAL A 82 -0.06 21.15 -7.61
CA VAL A 82 0.63 22.27 -7.01
C VAL A 82 0.06 22.45 -5.60
N ASP A 83 0.91 22.67 -4.61
CA ASP A 83 0.46 22.98 -3.24
C ASP A 83 0.00 24.44 -3.11
N ASP A 84 -0.47 24.81 -1.91
CA ASP A 84 -0.96 26.17 -1.64
C ASP A 84 0.15 27.24 -1.74
N ASN A 85 1.43 26.83 -1.72
CA ASN A 85 2.59 27.71 -1.86
C ASN A 85 3.09 27.82 -3.31
N GLY A 86 2.41 27.21 -4.27
CA GLY A 86 2.81 27.22 -5.67
C GLY A 86 3.89 26.19 -6.02
N LYS A 87 4.21 25.26 -5.12
CA LYS A 87 5.26 24.25 -5.31
C LYS A 87 4.71 23.00 -6.03
N PRO A 88 5.32 22.57 -7.14
CA PRO A 88 4.87 21.41 -7.90
C PRO A 88 5.30 20.09 -7.24
N PHE A 89 4.37 19.13 -7.22
CA PHE A 89 4.57 17.79 -6.70
C PHE A 89 4.10 16.74 -7.70
N LEU A 90 4.84 15.64 -7.76
CA LEU A 90 4.50 14.43 -8.51
C LEU A 90 4.19 13.30 -7.54
N SER A 91 3.01 12.68 -7.68
CA SER A 91 2.65 11.48 -6.92
C SER A 91 3.44 10.27 -7.42
N VAL A 92 4.04 9.51 -6.49
CA VAL A 92 4.96 8.40 -6.81
C VAL A 92 4.56 7.07 -6.17
N GLY A 93 3.58 7.08 -5.26
CA GLY A 93 3.02 5.88 -4.67
C GLY A 93 1.93 6.20 -3.66
N PHE A 94 1.26 5.16 -3.15
CA PHE A 94 0.30 5.29 -2.07
C PHE A 94 0.32 4.07 -1.17
N VAL A 95 -0.21 4.25 0.04
CA VAL A 95 -0.51 3.16 0.97
C VAL A 95 -1.93 3.32 1.47
N LYS A 96 -2.71 2.23 1.43
CA LYS A 96 -4.03 2.15 2.05
C LYS A 96 -3.92 1.39 3.36
N ILE A 97 -4.46 1.98 4.42
CA ILE A 97 -4.55 1.37 5.73
C ILE A 97 -6.00 1.32 6.20
N VAL A 98 -6.30 0.33 7.03
CA VAL A 98 -7.56 0.23 7.76
C VAL A 98 -7.29 0.01 9.25
N GLU A 99 -8.16 0.54 10.09
CA GLU A 99 -8.01 0.55 11.54
C GLU A 99 -8.81 -0.57 12.18
N GLU A 100 -8.18 -1.31 13.08
CA GLU A 100 -8.83 -2.34 13.90
C GLU A 100 -9.65 -3.37 13.09
N GLN A 101 -9.27 -3.58 11.83
CA GLN A 101 -9.97 -4.47 10.91
C GLN A 101 -8.99 -5.34 10.13
N PHE A 102 -9.43 -6.57 9.86
CA PHE A 102 -8.83 -7.46 8.89
C PHE A 102 -9.83 -7.68 7.75
N VAL A 103 -9.28 -7.94 6.57
CA VAL A 103 -9.93 -8.55 5.40
C VAL A 103 -10.63 -9.88 5.76
N SER A 104 -11.71 -10.22 5.05
CA SER A 104 -12.62 -11.34 5.38
C SER A 104 -11.93 -12.69 5.47
N TYR A 105 -11.17 -13.06 4.44
CA TYR A 105 -10.48 -14.37 4.37
C TYR A 105 -9.54 -14.64 5.56
N LEU A 106 -8.86 -13.61 6.10
CA LEU A 106 -7.98 -13.80 7.27
C LEU A 106 -8.77 -14.12 8.55
N LYS A 107 -10.00 -13.61 8.65
CA LYS A 107 -10.90 -13.89 9.79
C LYS A 107 -11.50 -15.30 9.69
N GLU A 108 -11.69 -15.78 8.46
CA GLU A 108 -12.27 -17.08 8.16
C GLU A 108 -11.22 -18.21 8.19
N THR A 109 -9.95 -17.89 7.94
CA THR A 109 -8.83 -18.84 7.98
C THR A 109 -8.59 -19.37 9.40
N GLU A 110 -8.93 -20.64 9.63
CA GLU A 110 -8.83 -21.30 10.94
C GLU A 110 -7.42 -21.26 11.54
N SER A 111 -6.38 -21.47 10.73
CA SER A 111 -4.98 -21.44 11.18
C SER A 111 -4.52 -20.07 11.71
N LEU A 112 -5.22 -19.00 11.34
CA LEU A 112 -4.87 -17.63 11.73
C LEU A 112 -5.75 -17.06 12.85
N LYS A 113 -6.86 -17.72 13.20
CA LYS A 113 -7.77 -17.24 14.27
C LYS A 113 -7.07 -17.00 15.60
N ALA A 114 -6.10 -17.86 15.94
CA ALA A 114 -5.29 -17.72 17.15
C ALA A 114 -4.48 -16.40 17.20
N GLN A 115 -4.20 -15.78 16.05
CA GLN A 115 -3.51 -14.49 15.94
C GLN A 115 -4.49 -13.32 15.72
N VAL A 116 -5.48 -13.52 14.85
CA VAL A 116 -6.43 -12.50 14.42
C VAL A 116 -7.45 -12.14 15.51
N GLU A 117 -8.03 -13.13 16.19
CA GLU A 117 -9.05 -12.85 17.21
C GLU A 117 -8.52 -12.05 18.41
N PRO A 118 -7.34 -12.37 18.99
CA PRO A 118 -6.79 -11.55 20.07
C PRO A 118 -6.49 -10.11 19.62
N ALA A 119 -6.04 -9.92 18.38
CA ALA A 119 -5.79 -8.59 17.83
C ALA A 119 -7.09 -7.79 17.70
N LEU A 120 -8.17 -8.40 17.18
CA LEU A 120 -9.50 -7.78 17.10
C LEU A 120 -10.09 -7.45 18.48
N LYS A 121 -9.92 -8.34 19.47
CA LYS A 121 -10.39 -8.10 20.86
C LYS A 121 -9.63 -6.98 21.54
N LYS A 122 -8.31 -6.87 21.31
CA LYS A 122 -7.45 -5.83 21.90
C LYS A 122 -7.65 -4.46 21.23
N GLY A 123 -7.94 -4.47 19.94
CA GLY A 123 -7.94 -3.27 19.11
C GLY A 123 -6.55 -2.62 19.03
N LYS A 124 -6.51 -1.33 18.70
CA LYS A 124 -5.32 -0.47 18.67
C LYS A 124 -4.23 -0.99 17.72
N PHE A 125 -4.63 -1.31 16.50
CA PHE A 125 -3.73 -1.71 15.43
C PHE A 125 -4.15 -1.11 14.09
N VAL A 126 -3.18 -1.00 13.20
CA VAL A 126 -3.39 -0.65 11.79
C VAL A 126 -3.15 -1.89 10.94
N PHE A 127 -4.01 -2.13 9.96
CA PHE A 127 -3.82 -3.12 8.91
C PHE A 127 -3.48 -2.40 7.60
N LEU A 128 -2.30 -2.66 7.06
CA LEU A 128 -1.85 -2.13 5.77
C LEU A 128 -2.41 -3.04 4.68
N GLN A 129 -3.39 -2.53 3.94
CA GLN A 129 -4.13 -3.28 2.93
C GLN A 129 -3.47 -3.21 1.55
N TYR A 130 -2.98 -2.02 1.16
CA TYR A 130 -2.26 -1.85 -0.11
C TYR A 130 -1.03 -0.99 0.10
N LEU A 131 0.07 -1.34 -0.57
CA LEU A 131 1.24 -0.50 -0.73
C LEU A 131 1.71 -0.61 -2.16
N VAL A 132 1.64 0.51 -2.89
CA VAL A 132 1.94 0.55 -4.32
C VAL A 132 2.80 1.75 -4.64
N THR A 133 3.81 1.53 -5.47
CA THR A 133 4.63 2.59 -6.04
C THR A 133 4.37 2.65 -7.55
N ASP A 134 4.15 3.84 -8.08
CA ASP A 134 3.79 4.03 -9.48
C ASP A 134 5.01 3.80 -10.39
N HIS A 135 4.98 2.74 -11.19
CA HIS A 135 6.11 2.41 -12.07
C HIS A 135 6.31 3.41 -13.21
N ARG A 136 5.28 4.20 -13.56
CA ARG A 136 5.34 5.19 -14.65
C ARG A 136 6.28 6.35 -14.34
N VAL A 137 6.54 6.62 -13.06
CA VAL A 137 7.46 7.71 -12.64
C VAL A 137 8.94 7.28 -12.61
N GLY A 138 9.25 6.06 -13.03
CA GLY A 138 10.63 5.55 -13.12
C GLY A 138 11.36 5.60 -11.77
N ASP A 139 12.58 6.13 -11.78
CA ASP A 139 13.45 6.19 -10.59
C ASP A 139 12.95 7.14 -9.49
N ARG A 140 11.99 8.01 -9.78
CA ARG A 140 11.41 8.94 -8.79
C ARG A 140 10.68 8.21 -7.65
N ARG A 141 10.21 6.99 -7.89
CA ARG A 141 9.57 6.15 -6.85
C ARG A 141 10.57 5.39 -5.96
N ARG A 142 11.86 5.40 -6.26
CA ARG A 142 12.84 4.56 -5.57
C ARG A 142 12.91 4.94 -4.08
N GLY A 143 12.57 3.99 -3.20
CA GLY A 143 12.47 4.22 -1.76
C GLY A 143 11.09 4.66 -1.27
N ALA A 144 10.13 4.93 -2.17
CA ALA A 144 8.78 5.37 -1.80
C ALA A 144 8.05 4.33 -0.95
N GLY A 145 8.23 3.03 -1.22
CA GLY A 145 7.61 1.96 -0.42
C GLY A 145 8.08 1.97 1.04
N ALA A 146 9.39 2.10 1.28
CA ALA A 146 9.93 2.18 2.64
C ALA A 146 9.50 3.49 3.33
N ALA A 147 9.45 4.59 2.58
CA ALA A 147 9.01 5.89 3.09
C ALA A 147 7.51 5.87 3.47
N LEU A 148 6.65 5.26 2.64
CA LEU A 148 5.23 5.04 2.93
C LEU A 148 5.04 4.17 4.17
N LEU A 149 5.85 3.11 4.32
CA LEU A 149 5.79 2.28 5.51
C LEU A 149 6.20 3.07 6.76
N GLN A 150 7.22 3.94 6.67
CA GLN A 150 7.57 4.84 7.76
C GLN A 150 6.40 5.77 8.12
N LYS A 151 5.70 6.32 7.12
CA LYS A 151 4.50 7.13 7.36
C LYS A 151 3.40 6.37 8.11
N VAL A 152 3.21 5.08 7.81
CA VAL A 152 2.27 4.22 8.57
C VAL A 152 2.74 3.98 10.00
N LYS A 153 4.05 3.82 10.23
CA LYS A 153 4.62 3.71 11.60
C LYS A 153 4.34 4.97 12.40
N ASP A 154 4.65 6.14 11.82
CA ASP A 154 4.43 7.43 12.46
C ASP A 154 2.95 7.63 12.79
N TYR A 155 2.06 7.37 11.82
CA TYR A 155 0.61 7.43 12.04
C TYR A 155 0.12 6.51 13.18
N THR A 156 0.64 5.29 13.22
CA THR A 156 0.28 4.31 14.26
C THR A 156 0.71 4.80 15.64
N LEU A 157 1.91 5.38 15.75
CA LEU A 157 2.44 5.93 17.00
C LEU A 157 1.73 7.21 17.44
N GLU A 158 1.38 8.11 16.52
CA GLU A 158 0.60 9.32 16.78
C GLU A 158 -0.77 8.99 17.43
N ARG A 159 -1.35 7.83 17.09
CA ARG A 159 -2.56 7.31 17.74
C ARG A 159 -2.33 6.62 19.09
N GLY A 160 -1.08 6.49 19.52
CA GLY A 160 -0.70 5.72 20.70
C GLY A 160 -0.84 4.20 20.52
N TRP A 161 -0.91 3.74 19.26
CA TRP A 161 -1.00 2.32 18.93
C TRP A 161 0.40 1.76 18.67
N LYS A 162 0.53 0.43 18.76
CA LYS A 162 1.84 -0.24 18.73
C LYS A 162 1.92 -1.44 17.80
N THR A 163 0.89 -1.67 16.99
CA THR A 163 0.83 -2.88 16.15
C THR A 163 0.41 -2.51 14.74
N ILE A 164 1.19 -2.99 13.77
CA ILE A 164 0.83 -2.97 12.35
C ILE A 164 0.72 -4.41 11.87
N TRP A 165 -0.30 -4.69 11.09
CA TRP A 165 -0.52 -5.97 10.41
C TRP A 165 -0.55 -5.75 8.90
N LEU A 166 -0.18 -6.76 8.14
CA LEU A 166 -0.42 -6.81 6.70
C LEU A 166 -0.50 -8.26 6.24
N ASP A 167 -1.16 -8.48 5.13
CA ASP A 167 -1.04 -9.68 4.32
C ASP A 167 -0.12 -9.44 3.13
N CYS A 168 0.60 -10.47 2.72
CA CYS A 168 1.48 -10.39 1.58
C CYS A 168 1.44 -11.70 0.80
N TRP A 169 1.41 -11.57 -0.53
CA TRP A 169 1.56 -12.67 -1.46
C TRP A 169 2.85 -13.45 -1.19
N ASP A 170 2.75 -14.78 -1.10
CA ASP A 170 3.86 -15.70 -0.85
C ASP A 170 4.36 -16.40 -2.12
N GLY A 171 3.84 -16.01 -3.30
CA GLY A 171 4.27 -16.58 -4.58
C GLY A 171 5.45 -15.85 -5.22
N GLY A 172 5.69 -16.18 -6.50
CA GLY A 172 6.81 -15.66 -7.28
C GLY A 172 8.16 -16.11 -6.72
N ASN A 173 9.09 -15.17 -6.58
CA ASN A 173 10.47 -15.44 -6.16
C ASN A 173 10.72 -15.20 -4.65
N GLY A 174 9.67 -14.93 -3.85
CA GLY A 174 9.78 -14.69 -2.41
C GLY A 174 10.41 -13.35 -2.00
N GLN A 175 10.81 -12.50 -2.95
CA GLN A 175 11.44 -11.20 -2.63
C GLN A 175 10.52 -10.25 -1.87
N LEU A 176 9.20 -10.32 -2.09
CA LEU A 176 8.24 -9.47 -1.40
C LEU A 176 8.11 -9.84 0.09
N VAL A 177 8.12 -11.14 0.40
CA VAL A 177 8.17 -11.65 1.76
C VAL A 177 9.46 -11.17 2.45
N GLN A 178 10.61 -11.34 1.79
CA GLN A 178 11.89 -10.90 2.34
C GLN A 178 11.92 -9.39 2.57
N TYR A 179 11.36 -8.59 1.65
CA TYR A 179 11.26 -7.15 1.80
C TYR A 179 10.54 -6.76 3.09
N TYR A 180 9.39 -7.36 3.41
CA TYR A 180 8.67 -7.02 4.65
C TYR A 180 9.39 -7.51 5.91
N VAL A 181 10.05 -8.67 5.86
CA VAL A 181 10.92 -9.13 6.96
C VAL A 181 12.04 -8.13 7.22
N ASP A 182 12.72 -7.66 6.18
CA ASP A 182 13.80 -6.67 6.28
C ASP A 182 13.31 -5.31 6.80
N GLN A 183 12.03 -4.98 6.57
CA GLN A 183 11.39 -3.79 7.15
C GLN A 183 11.03 -3.94 8.63
N GLY A 184 11.18 -5.15 9.20
CA GLY A 184 10.96 -5.48 10.61
C GLY A 184 9.63 -6.16 10.91
N PHE A 185 8.99 -6.80 9.93
CA PHE A 185 7.80 -7.62 10.16
C PHE A 185 8.15 -9.07 10.50
N ASP A 186 7.41 -9.64 11.45
CA ASP A 186 7.43 -11.05 11.79
C ASP A 186 6.32 -11.80 11.02
N ILE A 187 6.61 -12.99 10.52
CA ILE A 187 5.62 -13.87 9.88
C ILE A 187 4.78 -14.56 10.96
N MET A 188 3.47 -14.37 10.91
CA MET A 188 2.51 -14.92 11.89
C MET A 188 1.84 -16.21 11.43
N GLY A 189 1.80 -16.46 10.12
CA GLY A 189 1.27 -17.69 9.55
C GLY A 189 1.00 -17.56 8.06
N SER A 190 0.78 -18.70 7.41
CA SER A 190 0.35 -18.76 6.01
C SER A 190 -1.16 -18.99 5.94
N PHE A 191 -1.75 -18.48 4.86
CA PHE A 191 -3.14 -18.75 4.50
C PHE A 191 -3.22 -19.06 3.01
N ARG A 192 -4.34 -19.67 2.64
CA ARG A 192 -4.75 -19.90 1.27
C ARG A 192 -6.19 -19.48 1.16
N ASP A 193 -6.46 -18.54 0.28
CA ASP A 193 -7.79 -18.12 -0.09
C ASP A 193 -8.13 -18.77 -1.44
N GLU A 194 -9.21 -19.53 -1.48
CA GLU A 194 -9.69 -20.15 -2.71
C GLU A 194 -10.76 -19.21 -3.25
N GLY A 195 -10.35 -18.25 -4.09
CA GLY A 195 -11.24 -17.19 -4.58
C GLY A 195 -12.51 -17.72 -5.26
N ASP A 196 -13.52 -16.87 -5.38
CA ASP A 196 -14.92 -17.31 -5.59
C ASP A 196 -15.22 -17.96 -6.96
N ASP A 197 -14.42 -17.81 -8.03
CA ASP A 197 -14.90 -18.29 -9.36
C ASP A 197 -13.90 -18.62 -10.49
N ASP A 198 -12.57 -18.61 -10.29
CA ASP A 198 -11.61 -18.85 -11.42
C ASP A 198 -10.46 -19.84 -11.11
N GLY A 199 -10.55 -20.58 -10.00
CA GLY A 199 -9.51 -21.54 -9.61
C GLY A 199 -8.14 -20.91 -9.23
N SER A 200 -8.06 -19.59 -9.21
CA SER A 200 -6.91 -18.82 -8.73
C SER A 200 -6.88 -18.82 -7.20
N SER A 201 -6.19 -19.80 -6.62
CA SER A 201 -5.96 -19.78 -5.17
C SER A 201 -4.93 -18.72 -4.80
N TRP A 202 -5.30 -17.79 -3.92
CA TRP A 202 -4.40 -16.77 -3.43
C TRP A 202 -3.65 -17.25 -2.18
N ASN A 203 -2.35 -17.50 -2.33
CA ASN A 203 -1.48 -17.95 -1.23
C ASN A 203 -0.73 -16.76 -0.64
N GLY A 204 -0.86 -16.56 0.66
CA GLY A 204 -0.19 -15.47 1.32
C GLY A 204 0.25 -15.78 2.74
N LYS A 205 0.93 -14.79 3.31
CA LYS A 205 1.41 -14.80 4.69
C LYS A 205 0.86 -13.59 5.42
N LEU A 206 0.44 -13.81 6.65
CA LEU A 206 0.08 -12.76 7.59
C LEU A 206 1.36 -12.31 8.30
N PHE A 207 1.56 -11.00 8.36
CA PHE A 207 2.70 -10.35 9.00
C PHE A 207 2.24 -9.44 10.13
N ARG A 208 3.11 -9.29 11.13
CA ARG A 208 2.92 -8.38 12.25
C ARG A 208 4.20 -7.62 12.55
N MET A 209 4.06 -6.35 12.89
CA MET A 209 5.13 -5.54 13.44
C MET A 209 4.70 -4.95 14.78
N GLY A 210 5.56 -5.10 15.79
CA GLY A 210 5.47 -4.39 17.05
C GLY A 210 6.27 -3.09 17.00
N LEU A 211 5.62 -1.95 17.24
CA LEU A 211 6.29 -0.66 17.43
C LEU A 211 6.65 -0.47 18.90
N ARG A 212 7.82 0.09 19.17
CA ARG A 212 8.31 0.34 20.53
C ARG A 212 7.80 1.68 21.05
#